data_AF-A0A7V7WR45-F1
#
_entry.id   AF-A0A7V7WR45-F1
#
_cell.length_a   1.000
_cell.length_b   1.000
_cell.length_c   1.000
_cell.angle_alpha   90.00
_cell.angle_beta   90.00
_cell.angle_gamma   90.00
#
_symmetry.space_group_name_H-M   'P 1'
#
loop_
_entity.id
_entity.type
_entity.pdbx_description
1 polymer ?
#
loop_
_entity_poly.entity_id
_entity_poly.type
_entity_poly.pdbx_seq_one_letter_code
_entity_poly.pdbx_strand_id
1 'polypeptide(L)'
;MMALARTSLRTALVMFGFSVLGTALLALTYGATRDAVRQNELAAELAQIAEVLPQTAYDNDLAKSIVTLPPTPELGTEEATVARAAWHQGQRAGAVFTVVAPDGYSGRIKLLVAVLETPQGPVVGGVRVIAHRETPGLGDYIEPRKDRSERKWIAQFDSPPAGLPAEAWRVKKDGGRFAYRAGATITPRAVVKAVGGALAYYRENQAKFYPAESR
;
A
#
# COMPACT_ATOMS: atom_id res chain seq x y z
N MET A 1 47.41 21.14 36.35
CA MET A 1 46.14 20.40 36.48
C MET A 1 44.91 21.31 36.40
N MET A 2 44.80 22.40 37.19
CA MET A 2 43.65 23.33 37.17
C MET A 2 43.42 24.08 35.84
N ALA A 3 44.48 24.47 35.10
CA ALA A 3 44.33 25.18 33.81
C ALA A 3 43.72 24.31 32.70
N LEU A 4 44.08 23.02 32.67
CA LEU A 4 43.51 22.04 31.73
C LEU A 4 42.01 21.81 32.04
N ALA A 5 41.67 21.65 33.32
CA ALA A 5 40.27 21.48 33.75
C ALA A 5 39.38 22.68 33.38
N ARG A 6 39.91 23.91 33.47
CA ARG A 6 39.16 25.15 33.12
C ARG A 6 38.87 25.25 31.62
N THR A 7 39.84 24.89 30.77
CA THR A 7 39.66 24.86 29.31
C THR A 7 38.69 23.75 28.90
N SER A 8 38.84 22.55 29.48
CA SER A 8 37.90 21.43 29.25
C SER A 8 36.47 21.78 29.65
N LEU A 9 36.27 22.44 30.80
CA LEU A 9 34.95 22.87 31.25
C LEU A 9 34.33 23.92 30.33
N ARG A 10 35.13 24.89 29.84
CA ARG A 10 34.66 25.89 28.87
C ARG A 10 34.22 25.25 27.57
N THR A 11 35.01 24.33 27.02
CA THR A 11 34.65 23.62 25.78
C THR A 11 33.41 22.76 25.97
N ALA A 12 33.27 22.06 27.10
CA ALA A 12 32.08 21.29 27.43
C ALA A 12 30.82 22.16 27.50
N LEU A 13 30.91 23.34 28.14
CA LEU A 13 29.79 24.29 28.21
C LEU A 13 29.40 24.85 26.83
N VAL A 14 30.39 25.14 25.97
CA VAL A 14 30.13 25.61 24.60
C VAL A 14 29.46 24.53 23.76
N MET A 15 29.95 23.29 23.83
CA MET A 15 29.33 22.15 23.14
C MET A 15 27.91 21.88 23.67
N PHE A 16 27.71 21.92 24.98
CA PHE A 16 26.39 21.77 25.59
C PHE A 16 25.43 22.86 25.11
N GLY A 17 25.84 24.13 25.14
CA GLY A 17 25.02 25.24 24.65
C GLY A 17 24.67 25.11 23.17
N PHE A 18 25.65 24.72 22.34
CA PHE A 18 25.42 24.45 20.92
C PHE A 18 24.42 23.30 20.70
N SER A 19 24.58 22.19 21.42
CA SER A 19 23.65 21.07 21.35
C SER A 19 22.24 21.46 21.79
N VAL A 20 22.09 22.18 22.91
CA VAL A 20 20.78 22.66 23.39
C VAL A 20 20.12 23.56 22.35
N LEU A 21 20.86 24.51 21.77
CA LEU A 21 20.34 25.39 20.74
C LEU A 21 19.91 24.62 19.49
N GLY A 22 20.73 23.67 19.04
CA GLY A 22 20.42 22.82 17.89
C GLY A 22 19.19 21.94 18.12
N THR A 23 19.08 21.31 19.29
CA THR A 23 17.92 20.50 19.67
C THR A 23 16.67 21.36 19.78
N ALA A 24 16.75 22.56 20.36
CA ALA A 24 15.61 23.47 20.47
C ALA A 24 15.10 23.91 19.08
N LEU A 25 16.01 24.27 18.18
CA LEU A 25 15.66 24.62 16.80
C LEU A 25 15.02 23.45 16.06
N LEU A 26 15.56 22.24 16.22
CA LEU A 26 14.99 21.04 15.62
C LEU A 26 13.60 20.72 16.20
N ALA A 27 13.42 20.84 17.51
CA ALA A 27 12.15 20.59 18.18
C ALA A 27 11.06 21.58 17.74
N LEU A 28 11.39 22.86 17.62
CA LEU A 28 10.48 23.89 17.10
C LEU A 28 10.11 23.62 15.64
N THR A 29 11.09 23.29 14.81
CA THR A 29 10.85 22.96 13.39
C THR A 29 9.98 21.73 13.26
N TYR A 30 10.27 20.66 14.02
CA TYR A 30 9.46 19.44 14.05
C TYR A 30 8.04 19.74 14.51
N GLY A 31 7.86 20.46 15.61
CA GLY A 31 6.54 20.85 16.13
C GLY A 31 5.71 21.64 15.11
N ALA A 32 6.34 22.60 14.41
CA ALA A 32 5.67 23.43 13.41
C ALA A 32 5.31 22.67 12.12
N THR A 33 6.11 21.65 11.73
CA THR A 33 5.95 20.94 10.45
C THR A 33 5.23 19.60 10.56
N ARG A 34 5.12 19.03 11.77
CA ARG A 34 4.54 17.70 12.00
C ARG A 34 3.15 17.53 11.40
N ASP A 35 2.27 18.51 11.58
CA ASP A 35 0.89 18.40 11.11
C ASP A 35 0.81 18.53 9.59
N ALA A 36 1.61 19.41 8.99
CA ALA A 36 1.71 19.53 7.54
C ALA A 36 2.25 18.25 6.89
N VAL A 37 3.27 17.63 7.49
CA VAL A 37 3.79 16.32 7.04
C VAL A 37 2.70 15.26 7.10
N ARG A 38 1.97 15.15 8.23
CA ARG A 38 0.89 14.18 8.39
C ARG A 38 -0.23 14.39 7.36
N GLN A 39 -0.61 15.63 7.09
CA GLN A 39 -1.62 15.94 6.07
C GLN A 39 -1.16 15.56 4.67
N ASN A 40 0.11 15.83 4.33
CA ASN A 40 0.69 15.45 3.05
C ASN A 40 0.78 13.92 2.89
N GLU A 41 1.13 13.19 3.95
CA GLU A 41 1.16 11.72 3.95
C GLU A 41 -0.23 11.13 3.71
N LEU A 42 -1.25 11.63 4.44
CA LEU A 42 -2.63 11.20 4.25
C LEU A 42 -3.14 11.54 2.84
N ALA A 43 -2.84 12.74 2.32
CA ALA A 43 -3.23 13.14 0.98
C ALA A 43 -2.57 12.24 -0.09
N ALA A 44 -1.30 11.88 0.09
CA ALA A 44 -0.60 10.97 -0.81
C ALA A 44 -1.20 9.55 -0.77
N GLU A 45 -1.57 9.05 0.42
CA GLU A 45 -2.24 7.76 0.57
C GLU A 45 -3.60 7.76 -0.13
N LEU A 46 -4.43 8.78 0.12
CA LEU A 46 -5.75 8.92 -0.52
C LEU A 46 -5.65 9.09 -2.04
N ALA A 47 -4.61 9.77 -2.54
CA ALA A 47 -4.35 9.86 -3.98
C ALA A 47 -4.06 8.47 -4.58
N GLN A 48 -3.26 7.64 -3.91
CA GLN A 48 -3.00 6.26 -4.36
C GLN A 48 -4.27 5.40 -4.32
N ILE A 49 -5.13 5.61 -3.33
CA ILE A 49 -6.43 4.93 -3.23
C ILE A 49 -7.36 5.34 -4.37
N ALA A 50 -7.41 6.63 -4.69
CA ALA A 50 -8.24 7.15 -5.79
C ALA A 50 -7.82 6.60 -7.16
N GLU A 51 -6.57 6.16 -7.31
CA GLU A 51 -6.10 5.49 -8.53
C GLU A 51 -6.64 4.05 -8.70
N VAL A 52 -7.06 3.39 -7.62
CA VAL A 52 -7.56 1.99 -7.63
C VAL A 52 -9.04 1.86 -7.35
N LEU A 53 -9.63 2.85 -6.68
CA LEU A 53 -11.03 2.87 -6.32
C LEU A 53 -11.67 4.14 -6.91
N PRO A 54 -12.47 4.02 -7.98
CA PRO A 54 -13.08 5.17 -8.62
C PRO A 54 -13.98 5.91 -7.64
N GLN A 55 -13.88 7.24 -7.58
CA GLN A 55 -14.64 8.07 -6.64
C GLN A 55 -16.17 7.95 -6.82
N THR A 56 -16.64 7.54 -7.99
CA THR A 56 -18.07 7.28 -8.23
C THR A 56 -18.59 6.05 -7.50
N ALA A 57 -17.70 5.17 -7.01
CA ALA A 57 -18.09 3.94 -6.34
C ALA A 57 -18.51 4.15 -4.89
N TYR A 58 -18.16 5.25 -4.23
CA TYR A 58 -18.39 5.46 -2.80
C TYR A 58 -18.78 6.90 -2.47
N ASP A 59 -19.45 7.11 -1.34
CA ASP A 59 -19.90 8.43 -0.86
C ASP A 59 -19.40 8.77 0.56
N ASN A 60 -18.72 7.84 1.23
CA ASN A 60 -18.16 8.03 2.56
C ASN A 60 -16.75 8.64 2.56
N ASP A 61 -16.35 9.19 3.70
CA ASP A 61 -14.98 9.66 3.93
C ASP A 61 -14.03 8.47 4.19
N LEU A 62 -13.32 8.03 3.15
CA LEU A 62 -12.33 6.95 3.25
C LEU A 62 -11.19 7.27 4.22
N ALA A 63 -10.89 8.56 4.46
CA ALA A 63 -9.85 8.96 5.40
C ALA A 63 -10.20 8.52 6.83
N LYS A 64 -11.49 8.52 7.17
CA LYS A 64 -12.03 8.15 8.48
C LYS A 64 -12.52 6.72 8.58
N SER A 65 -12.83 6.09 7.44
CA SER A 65 -13.37 4.72 7.38
C SER A 65 -12.28 3.66 7.50
N ILE A 66 -11.49 3.76 8.57
CA ILE A 66 -10.31 2.94 8.85
C ILE A 66 -10.73 1.66 9.56
N VAL A 67 -10.18 0.54 9.11
CA VAL A 67 -10.35 -0.78 9.70
C VAL A 67 -8.98 -1.40 9.89
N THR A 68 -8.67 -1.85 11.11
CA THR A 68 -7.41 -2.55 11.37
C THR A 68 -7.59 -4.04 11.12
N LEU A 69 -6.84 -4.57 10.15
CA LEU A 69 -6.73 -6.00 9.93
C LEU A 69 -5.56 -6.54 10.77
N PRO A 70 -5.74 -7.66 11.50
CA PRO A 70 -4.64 -8.32 12.18
C PRO A 70 -3.62 -8.87 11.17
N PRO A 71 -2.42 -9.29 11.62
CA PRO A 71 -1.51 -10.07 10.81
C PRO A 71 -2.25 -11.21 10.12
N THR A 72 -2.27 -11.17 8.79
CA THR A 72 -3.07 -12.07 7.96
C THR A 72 -2.15 -12.76 6.95
N PRO A 73 -1.78 -14.03 7.17
CA PRO A 73 -0.91 -14.79 6.28
C PRO A 73 -1.46 -14.92 4.85
N GLU A 74 -2.78 -14.98 4.69
CA GLU A 74 -3.46 -15.06 3.39
C GLU A 74 -3.24 -13.79 2.55
N LEU A 75 -3.00 -12.65 3.21
CA LEU A 75 -2.64 -11.38 2.59
C LEU A 75 -1.12 -11.15 2.56
N GLY A 76 -0.31 -12.11 3.05
CA GLY A 76 1.14 -12.00 3.20
C GLY A 76 1.59 -10.98 4.25
N THR A 77 0.68 -10.51 5.10
CA THR A 77 0.96 -9.48 6.12
C THR A 77 1.41 -10.12 7.44
N GLU A 78 2.57 -9.70 7.94
CA GLU A 78 3.15 -10.19 9.21
C GLU A 78 2.76 -9.29 10.41
N GLU A 79 2.32 -8.06 10.12
CA GLU A 79 1.93 -7.05 11.10
C GLU A 79 0.49 -6.60 10.83
N ALA A 80 -0.13 -5.93 11.81
CA ALA A 80 -1.44 -5.34 11.61
C ALA A 80 -1.38 -4.26 10.51
N THR A 81 -2.38 -4.25 9.64
CA THR A 81 -2.45 -3.31 8.51
C THR A 81 -3.77 -2.54 8.52
N VAL A 82 -3.75 -1.37 7.88
CA VAL A 82 -4.95 -0.56 7.67
C VAL A 82 -5.62 -0.99 6.38
N ALA A 83 -6.91 -1.30 6.49
CA ALA A 83 -7.87 -1.36 5.41
C ALA A 83 -8.81 -0.15 5.50
N ARG A 84 -9.39 0.25 4.37
CA ARG A 84 -10.38 1.32 4.31
C ARG A 84 -11.66 0.79 3.68
N ALA A 85 -12.76 0.95 4.41
CA ALA A 85 -14.08 0.52 3.97
C ALA A 85 -14.72 1.60 3.10
N ALA A 86 -15.22 1.21 1.94
CA ALA A 86 -15.96 2.07 1.03
C ALA A 86 -17.45 1.74 1.12
N TRP A 87 -18.27 2.77 1.33
CA TRP A 87 -19.72 2.68 1.41
C TRP A 87 -20.34 3.55 0.31
N HIS A 88 -21.50 3.13 -0.18
CA HIS A 88 -22.33 3.92 -1.08
C HIS A 88 -23.78 3.78 -0.63
N GLN A 89 -24.42 4.89 -0.28
CA GLN A 89 -25.81 4.93 0.20
C GLN A 89 -26.07 3.92 1.36
N GLY A 90 -25.11 3.79 2.26
CA GLY A 90 -25.17 2.87 3.41
C GLY A 90 -24.98 1.39 3.08
N GLN A 91 -24.74 1.04 1.81
CA GLN A 91 -24.39 -0.30 1.34
C GLN A 91 -22.87 -0.43 1.18
N ARG A 92 -22.36 -1.66 1.30
CA ARG A 92 -20.95 -1.98 1.05
C ARG A 92 -20.64 -1.72 -0.43
N ALA A 93 -19.67 -0.86 -0.70
CA ALA A 93 -19.24 -0.54 -2.06
C ALA A 93 -17.89 -1.16 -2.41
N GLY A 94 -17.07 -1.46 -1.40
CA GLY A 94 -15.76 -2.05 -1.61
C GLY A 94 -14.82 -1.82 -0.43
N ALA A 95 -13.60 -2.33 -0.54
CA ALA A 95 -12.56 -2.04 0.42
C ALA A 95 -11.21 -1.92 -0.26
N VAL A 96 -10.34 -1.12 0.35
CA VAL A 96 -8.95 -0.97 -0.10
C VAL A 96 -8.03 -1.38 1.03
N PHE A 97 -7.11 -2.30 0.77
CA PHE A 97 -6.26 -2.87 1.80
C PHE A 97 -4.88 -3.26 1.27
N THR A 98 -3.95 -3.37 2.21
CA THR A 98 -2.58 -3.76 1.92
C THR A 98 -2.47 -5.27 1.73
N VAL A 99 -1.72 -5.68 0.71
CA VAL A 99 -1.39 -7.07 0.43
C VAL A 99 0.11 -7.15 0.18
N VAL A 100 0.76 -8.21 0.62
CA VAL A 100 2.18 -8.44 0.38
C VAL A 100 2.32 -9.73 -0.42
N ALA A 101 2.94 -9.63 -1.59
CA ALA A 101 3.40 -10.80 -2.33
C ALA A 101 4.80 -11.17 -1.83
N PRO A 102 4.99 -12.29 -1.12
CA PRO A 102 6.30 -12.68 -0.59
C PRO A 102 7.24 -13.20 -1.69
N ASP A 103 6.68 -13.74 -2.77
CA ASP A 103 7.38 -14.53 -3.79
C ASP A 103 7.96 -13.68 -4.96
N GLY A 104 8.23 -12.39 -4.74
CA GLY A 104 8.86 -11.53 -5.76
C GLY A 104 10.31 -11.94 -6.04
N TYR A 105 10.85 -11.56 -7.22
CA TYR A 105 12.18 -12.02 -7.64
C TYR A 105 13.30 -11.54 -6.71
N SER A 106 13.21 -10.30 -6.25
CA SER A 106 14.19 -9.65 -5.37
C SER A 106 13.63 -9.41 -3.96
N GLY A 107 12.56 -10.13 -3.60
CA GLY A 107 11.93 -10.09 -2.29
C GLY A 107 10.46 -9.64 -2.33
N ARG A 108 9.98 -9.19 -1.18
CA ARG A 108 8.56 -8.87 -0.97
C ARG A 108 8.11 -7.67 -1.82
N ILE A 109 6.89 -7.76 -2.34
CA ILE A 109 6.23 -6.69 -3.07
C ILE A 109 4.99 -6.28 -2.27
N LYS A 110 4.95 -5.02 -1.81
CA LYS A 110 3.81 -4.46 -1.10
C LYS A 110 2.85 -3.83 -2.11
N LEU A 111 1.60 -4.25 -2.06
CA LEU A 111 0.52 -3.88 -2.97
C LEU A 111 -0.60 -3.19 -2.18
N LEU A 112 -1.23 -2.20 -2.83
CA LEU A 112 -2.54 -1.69 -2.46
C LEU A 112 -3.56 -2.32 -3.41
N VAL A 113 -4.52 -3.05 -2.86
CA VAL A 113 -5.56 -3.73 -3.65
C VAL A 113 -6.91 -3.14 -3.28
N ALA A 114 -7.64 -2.67 -4.28
CA ALA A 114 -9.04 -2.31 -4.15
C ALA A 114 -9.92 -3.47 -4.60
N VAL A 115 -10.95 -3.78 -3.83
CA VAL A 115 -12.04 -4.67 -4.21
C VAL A 115 -13.32 -3.86 -4.25
N LEU A 116 -14.08 -3.98 -5.32
CA LEU A 116 -15.38 -3.35 -5.54
C LEU A 116 -16.48 -4.39 -5.37
N GLU A 117 -17.56 -4.00 -4.71
CA GLU A 117 -18.81 -4.73 -4.71
C GLU A 117 -19.57 -4.42 -6.01
N THR A 118 -19.97 -5.47 -6.73
CA THR A 118 -20.80 -5.35 -7.93
C THR A 118 -22.04 -6.23 -7.79
N PRO A 119 -23.09 -6.03 -8.61
CA PRO A 119 -24.25 -6.93 -8.62
C PRO A 119 -23.89 -8.40 -8.93
N GLN A 120 -22.75 -8.65 -9.58
CA GLN A 120 -22.24 -9.99 -9.90
C GLN A 120 -21.28 -10.54 -8.82
N GLY A 121 -21.08 -9.80 -7.73
CA GLY A 121 -20.18 -10.13 -6.62
C GLY A 121 -18.88 -9.31 -6.62
N PRO A 122 -17.97 -9.56 -5.65
CA PRO A 122 -16.75 -8.79 -5.50
C PRO A 122 -15.80 -8.97 -6.69
N VAL A 123 -15.24 -7.85 -7.15
CA VAL A 123 -14.23 -7.79 -8.23
C VAL A 123 -13.05 -6.91 -7.82
N VAL A 124 -11.89 -7.08 -8.45
CA VAL A 124 -10.77 -6.17 -8.19
C VAL A 124 -11.05 -4.82 -8.85
N GLY A 125 -11.05 -3.75 -8.08
CA GLY A 125 -11.21 -2.38 -8.60
C GLY A 125 -9.93 -1.86 -9.26
N GLY A 126 -8.78 -2.22 -8.70
CA GLY A 126 -7.47 -1.87 -9.21
C GLY A 126 -6.37 -2.28 -8.24
N VAL A 127 -5.12 -2.23 -8.72
CA VAL A 127 -3.93 -2.58 -7.93
C VAL A 127 -2.84 -1.54 -8.12
N ARG A 128 -2.16 -1.17 -7.04
CA ARG A 128 -0.95 -0.34 -7.09
C ARG A 128 0.18 -0.97 -6.30
N VAL A 129 1.39 -0.79 -6.80
CA VAL A 129 2.61 -1.21 -6.10
C VAL A 129 3.04 -0.07 -5.18
N ILE A 130 3.09 -0.35 -3.88
CA ILE A 130 3.51 0.62 -2.85
C ILE A 130 5.03 0.55 -2.67
N ALA A 131 5.59 -0.67 -2.64
CA ALA A 131 7.02 -0.89 -2.46
C ALA A 131 7.46 -2.22 -3.05
N HIS A 132 8.66 -2.26 -3.63
CA HIS A 132 9.29 -3.47 -4.15
C HIS A 132 10.81 -3.31 -4.27
N ARG A 133 11.54 -4.41 -4.47
CA ARG A 133 13.00 -4.42 -4.71
C ARG A 133 13.41 -5.04 -6.06
N GLU A 134 12.42 -5.31 -6.92
CA GLU A 134 12.65 -5.94 -8.22
C GLU A 134 13.68 -5.20 -9.08
N THR A 135 14.39 -5.97 -9.90
CA THR A 135 15.47 -5.49 -10.77
C THR A 135 14.99 -4.37 -11.71
N PRO A 136 15.63 -3.18 -11.67
CA PRO A 136 15.32 -2.07 -12.57
C PRO A 136 15.42 -2.46 -14.05
N GLY A 137 14.41 -2.07 -14.84
CA GLY A 137 14.33 -2.37 -16.27
C GLY A 137 13.91 -3.82 -16.62
N LEU A 138 13.77 -4.71 -15.64
CA LEU A 138 13.35 -6.10 -15.87
C LEU A 138 12.03 -6.44 -15.16
N GLY A 139 11.98 -6.34 -13.84
CA GLY A 139 10.80 -6.70 -13.02
C GLY A 139 10.01 -5.50 -12.51
N ASP A 140 10.58 -4.31 -12.57
CA ASP A 140 10.01 -3.07 -12.04
C ASP A 140 8.83 -2.50 -12.84
N TYR A 141 8.52 -3.07 -14.01
CA TYR A 141 7.36 -2.70 -14.83
C TYR A 141 6.00 -2.94 -14.15
N ILE A 142 5.97 -3.63 -13.01
CA ILE A 142 4.78 -3.71 -12.17
C ILE A 142 4.40 -2.34 -11.58
N GLU A 143 5.36 -1.41 -11.49
CA GLU A 143 5.13 -0.03 -11.08
C GLU A 143 4.78 0.83 -12.31
N PRO A 144 3.60 1.47 -12.37
CA PRO A 144 3.17 2.28 -13.52
C PRO A 144 4.17 3.31 -14.02
N ARG A 145 4.92 3.93 -13.09
CA ARG A 145 5.89 4.99 -13.37
C ARG A 145 7.17 4.47 -14.03
N LYS A 146 7.54 3.22 -13.77
CA LYS A 146 8.73 2.56 -14.34
C LYS A 146 8.39 1.75 -15.59
N ASP A 147 7.12 1.43 -15.78
CA ASP A 147 6.63 0.77 -16.97
C ASP A 147 6.70 1.71 -18.20
N ARG A 148 7.54 1.33 -19.17
CA ARG A 148 7.72 2.03 -20.46
C ARG A 148 6.62 1.76 -21.49
N SER A 149 5.69 0.84 -21.24
CA SER A 149 4.56 0.57 -22.13
C SER A 149 3.52 1.68 -22.06
N GLU A 150 2.84 1.93 -23.18
CA GLU A 150 1.67 2.83 -23.23
C GLU A 150 0.55 2.29 -22.33
N ARG A 151 0.26 0.98 -22.45
CA ARG A 151 -0.67 0.30 -21.56
C ARG A 151 0.10 -0.30 -20.39
N LYS A 152 -0.02 0.35 -19.24
CA LYS A 152 0.65 -0.09 -18.00
C LYS A 152 0.24 -1.51 -17.66
N TRP A 153 1.22 -2.36 -17.38
CA TRP A 153 0.99 -3.77 -17.10
C TRP A 153 0.05 -3.98 -15.92
N ILE A 154 0.17 -3.18 -14.85
CA ILE A 154 -0.69 -3.29 -13.67
C ILE A 154 -2.17 -2.95 -13.97
N ALA A 155 -2.46 -2.20 -15.04
CA ALA A 155 -3.83 -1.81 -15.39
C ALA A 155 -4.70 -3.00 -15.84
N GLN A 156 -4.11 -4.18 -16.09
CA GLN A 156 -4.89 -5.39 -16.35
C GLN A 156 -5.73 -5.87 -15.16
N PHE A 157 -5.45 -5.35 -13.95
CA PHE A 157 -6.23 -5.60 -12.73
C PHE A 157 -7.35 -4.59 -12.53
N ASP A 158 -7.48 -3.59 -13.41
CA ASP A 158 -8.58 -2.64 -13.35
C ASP A 158 -9.85 -3.34 -13.86
N SER A 159 -10.73 -3.73 -12.93
CA SER A 159 -12.02 -4.39 -13.22
C SER A 159 -11.94 -5.67 -14.08
N PRO A 160 -11.18 -6.71 -13.67
CA PRO A 160 -11.28 -8.02 -14.30
C PRO A 160 -12.71 -8.56 -14.16
N PRO A 161 -13.16 -9.46 -15.06
CA PRO A 161 -14.51 -10.01 -14.98
C PRO A 161 -14.85 -10.59 -13.61
N ALA A 162 -16.09 -10.38 -13.17
CA ALA A 162 -16.59 -11.02 -11.97
C ALA A 162 -16.53 -12.55 -12.11
N GLY A 163 -16.34 -13.23 -10.98
CA GLY A 163 -16.36 -14.69 -10.93
C GLY A 163 -15.19 -15.39 -11.62
N LEU A 164 -14.04 -14.73 -11.84
CA LEU A 164 -12.84 -15.44 -12.30
C LEU A 164 -12.52 -16.63 -11.38
N PRO A 165 -12.37 -17.85 -11.93
CA PRO A 165 -12.01 -19.02 -11.14
C PRO A 165 -10.56 -18.90 -10.65
N ALA A 166 -10.21 -19.63 -9.60
CA ALA A 166 -8.91 -19.53 -8.94
C ALA A 166 -7.75 -19.80 -9.93
N GLU A 167 -7.93 -20.71 -10.87
CA GLU A 167 -6.94 -21.12 -11.87
C GLU A 167 -6.63 -20.00 -12.87
N ALA A 168 -7.57 -19.07 -13.08
CA ALA A 168 -7.38 -17.94 -13.98
C ALA A 168 -6.41 -16.89 -13.41
N TRP A 169 -6.20 -16.87 -12.08
CA TRP A 169 -5.24 -16.01 -11.37
C TRP A 169 -3.80 -16.51 -11.52
N ARG A 170 -3.38 -16.66 -12.77
CA ARG A 170 -2.02 -16.99 -13.17
C ARG A 170 -1.63 -16.17 -14.38
N VAL A 171 -0.33 -16.07 -14.63
CA VAL A 171 0.15 -15.48 -15.88
C VAL A 171 -0.18 -16.41 -17.06
N LYS A 172 -0.30 -15.85 -18.26
CA LYS A 172 -0.56 -16.58 -19.51
C LYS A 172 0.45 -17.70 -19.77
N LYS A 173 1.69 -17.53 -19.32
CA LYS A 173 2.72 -18.59 -19.40
C LYS A 173 2.32 -19.88 -18.67
N ASP A 174 1.55 -19.75 -17.60
CA ASP A 174 1.16 -20.85 -16.72
C ASP A 174 -0.32 -21.24 -16.92
N GLY A 175 -0.90 -20.88 -18.07
CA GLY A 175 -2.28 -21.19 -18.43
C GLY A 175 -3.34 -20.24 -17.86
N GLY A 176 -2.94 -19.13 -17.23
CA GLY A 176 -3.87 -18.14 -16.68
C GLY A 176 -4.20 -16.99 -17.63
N ARG A 177 -4.84 -15.95 -17.09
CA ARG A 177 -5.35 -14.81 -17.87
C ARG A 177 -4.35 -13.66 -18.02
N PHE A 178 -3.44 -13.51 -17.06
CA PHE A 178 -2.69 -12.27 -16.87
C PHE A 178 -1.44 -12.20 -17.74
N ALA A 179 -1.19 -11.04 -18.37
CA ALA A 179 -0.01 -10.86 -19.20
C ALA A 179 1.28 -10.89 -18.36
N TYR A 180 2.42 -11.10 -19.02
CA TYR A 180 3.75 -11.06 -18.41
C TYR A 180 4.77 -10.60 -19.45
N ARG A 181 5.97 -10.21 -19.00
CA ARG A 181 7.10 -9.95 -19.89
C ARG A 181 8.01 -11.16 -19.97
N ALA A 182 8.42 -11.52 -21.19
CA ALA A 182 9.42 -12.55 -21.41
C ALA A 182 10.71 -12.21 -20.64
N GLY A 183 11.32 -13.21 -20.00
CA GLY A 183 12.51 -13.00 -19.15
C GLY A 183 12.23 -12.47 -17.74
N ALA A 184 11.02 -11.99 -17.44
CA ALA A 184 10.65 -11.41 -16.14
C ALA A 184 9.31 -11.96 -15.62
N THR A 185 9.21 -13.30 -15.51
CA THR A 185 7.94 -13.97 -15.15
C THR A 185 7.77 -14.21 -13.64
N ILE A 186 8.83 -14.16 -12.84
CA ILE A 186 8.72 -14.42 -11.38
C ILE A 186 7.90 -13.33 -10.69
N THR A 187 8.27 -12.07 -10.91
CA THR A 187 7.55 -10.89 -10.39
C THR A 187 6.05 -10.88 -10.69
N PRO A 188 5.58 -10.98 -11.96
CA PRO A 188 4.16 -10.93 -12.26
C PRO A 188 3.39 -12.14 -11.70
N ARG A 189 4.02 -13.32 -11.58
CA ARG A 189 3.38 -14.47 -10.92
C ARG A 189 3.07 -14.17 -9.46
N ALA A 190 4.03 -13.59 -8.74
CA ALA A 190 3.86 -13.22 -7.35
C ALA A 190 2.71 -12.21 -7.17
N VAL A 191 2.68 -11.17 -8.02
CA VAL A 191 1.63 -10.15 -7.99
C VAL A 191 0.26 -10.76 -8.31
N VAL A 192 0.13 -11.52 -9.40
CA VAL A 192 -1.16 -12.12 -9.81
C VAL A 192 -1.69 -13.07 -8.73
N LYS A 193 -0.83 -13.91 -8.15
CA LYS A 193 -1.17 -14.83 -7.06
C LYS A 193 -1.68 -14.06 -5.84
N ALA A 194 -0.97 -13.01 -5.42
CA ALA A 194 -1.34 -12.20 -4.26
C ALA A 194 -2.66 -11.46 -4.47
N VAL A 195 -2.91 -10.90 -5.66
CA VAL A 195 -4.17 -10.20 -5.97
C VAL A 195 -5.35 -11.17 -6.01
N GLY A 196 -5.19 -12.36 -6.60
CA GLY A 196 -6.23 -13.39 -6.60
C GLY A 196 -6.55 -13.88 -5.18
N GLY A 197 -5.50 -14.09 -4.36
CA GLY A 197 -5.65 -14.43 -2.94
C GLY A 197 -6.33 -13.33 -2.13
N ALA A 198 -6.03 -12.06 -2.40
CA ALA A 198 -6.67 -10.92 -1.76
C ALA A 198 -8.18 -10.87 -2.04
N LEU A 199 -8.58 -11.10 -3.29
CA LEU A 199 -10.00 -11.16 -3.67
C LEU A 199 -10.72 -12.34 -2.98
N ALA A 200 -10.08 -13.51 -2.92
CA ALA A 200 -10.61 -14.67 -2.22
C ALA A 200 -10.78 -14.40 -0.72
N TYR A 201 -9.74 -13.86 -0.08
CA TYR A 201 -9.78 -13.48 1.34
C TYR A 201 -10.90 -12.49 1.63
N TYR A 202 -11.05 -11.45 0.81
CA TYR A 202 -12.11 -10.46 0.97
C TYR A 202 -13.50 -11.12 0.88
N ARG A 203 -13.73 -12.01 -0.09
CA ARG A 203 -15.00 -12.74 -0.25
C ARG A 203 -15.36 -13.56 0.99
N GLU A 204 -14.38 -14.23 1.59
CA GLU A 204 -14.58 -15.06 2.78
C GLU A 204 -14.70 -14.25 4.07
N ASN A 205 -14.16 -13.02 4.09
CA ASN A 205 -13.97 -12.25 5.31
C ASN A 205 -14.61 -10.85 5.25
N GLN A 206 -15.60 -10.61 4.39
CA GLN A 206 -16.21 -9.28 4.19
C GLN A 206 -16.58 -8.59 5.51
N ALA A 207 -17.13 -9.33 6.48
CA ALA A 207 -17.50 -8.76 7.78
C ALA A 207 -16.32 -8.08 8.51
N LYS A 208 -15.09 -8.55 8.33
CA LYS A 208 -13.89 -7.94 8.93
C LYS A 208 -13.59 -6.56 8.36
N PHE A 209 -14.03 -6.26 7.14
CA PHE A 209 -13.81 -4.97 6.47
C PHE A 209 -14.89 -3.93 6.78
N TYR A 210 -15.99 -4.32 7.43
CA TYR A 210 -17.10 -3.42 7.74
C TYR A 210 -17.58 -3.61 9.18
N PRO A 211 -16.73 -3.36 10.19
CA PRO A 211 -17.16 -3.34 11.59
C PRO A 211 -18.19 -2.23 11.81
N ALA A 212 -19.06 -2.39 12.82
CA ALA A 212 -20.15 -1.43 13.09
C ALA A 212 -19.68 0.02 13.31
N GLU A 213 -18.41 0.21 13.68
CA GLU A 213 -17.76 1.49 13.95
C GLU A 213 -17.21 2.20 12.70
N SER A 214 -17.15 1.53 11.54
CA SER A 214 -16.58 2.09 10.31
C SER A 214 -17.59 2.82 9.42
N ARG A 215 -18.72 3.26 9.96
CA ARG A 215 -19.79 4.02 9.29
C ARG A 215 -19.65 5.52 9.50
#